data_AF-A0A382FBI3-F1
#
_entry.id   AF-A0A382FBI3-F1
#
_cell.length_a   1.000
_cell.length_b   1.000
_cell.length_c   1.000
_cell.angle_alpha   90.00
_cell.angle_beta   90.00
_cell.angle_gamma   90.00
#
_symmetry.space_group_name_H-M   'P 1'
#
loop_
_entity.id
_entity.type
_entity.pdbx_description
1 polymer ?
#
loop_
_entity_poly.entity_id
_entity_poly.type
_entity_poly.pdbx_seq_one_letter_code
_entity_poly.pdbx_strand_id
1 'polypeptide(L)'
;MTTHWAGYLALILFVIAYVFVMVEEFTHFRKSKPVILVAGLIWAIIAGVYASNGLPHAAEEALRHNILEYAELFLFLLVAMTYIEAMRERHVFEKLKVWLISRGFSFRQLFWLTGFLAFFISPIADNLTTALIMGAVVMAVGGSNTRFISIGFVNIVVAANAGGA
;
A
#
# COMPACT_ATOMS: atom_id res chain seq x y z
N MET A 1 -9.02 2.60 -30.30
CA MET A 1 -8.62 1.18 -30.16
C MET A 1 -9.60 0.31 -29.37
N THR A 2 -10.69 0.87 -28.82
CA THR A 2 -11.64 0.13 -27.95
C THR A 2 -12.36 -1.04 -28.62
N THR A 3 -12.42 -1.08 -29.95
CA THR A 3 -13.03 -2.16 -30.75
C THR A 3 -12.02 -2.93 -31.61
N HIS A 4 -10.71 -2.70 -31.41
CA HIS A 4 -9.65 -3.28 -32.23
C HIS A 4 -9.20 -4.64 -31.67
N TRP A 5 -8.82 -5.59 -32.53
CA TRP A 5 -8.38 -6.94 -32.12
C TRP A 5 -7.23 -6.90 -31.11
N ALA A 6 -6.32 -5.93 -31.25
CA ALA A 6 -5.21 -5.71 -30.32
C ALA A 6 -5.66 -5.34 -28.90
N GLY A 7 -6.78 -4.61 -28.77
CA GLY A 7 -7.37 -4.27 -27.47
C GLY A 7 -7.94 -5.51 -26.77
N TYR A 8 -8.68 -6.35 -27.50
CA TYR A 8 -9.18 -7.62 -26.97
C TYR A 8 -8.04 -8.56 -26.58
N LEU A 9 -6.98 -8.66 -27.39
CA LEU A 9 -5.81 -9.46 -27.09
C LEU A 9 -5.07 -8.95 -25.84
N ALA A 10 -4.90 -7.63 -25.71
CA ALA A 10 -4.30 -7.04 -24.52
C ALA A 10 -5.10 -7.33 -23.24
N LEU A 11 -6.44 -7.32 -23.33
CA LEU A 11 -7.31 -7.64 -22.20
C LEU A 11 -7.20 -9.13 -21.81
N ILE A 12 -7.18 -10.03 -22.79
CA ILE A 12 -6.95 -11.47 -22.55
C ILE A 12 -5.60 -11.69 -21.86
N LEU A 13 -4.54 -11.06 -22.38
CA LEU A 13 -3.21 -11.11 -21.78
C LEU A 13 -3.20 -10.58 -20.34
N PHE A 14 -3.87 -9.46 -20.08
CA PHE A 14 -4.02 -8.91 -18.74
C PHE A 14 -4.70 -9.88 -17.77
N VAL A 15 -5.80 -10.52 -18.18
CA VAL A 15 -6.49 -11.53 -17.37
C VAL A 15 -5.59 -12.73 -17.10
N ILE A 16 -4.85 -13.21 -18.11
CA ILE A 16 -3.88 -14.30 -17.95
C ILE A 16 -2.79 -13.91 -16.93
N ALA A 17 -2.21 -12.71 -17.04
CA ALA A 17 -1.22 -12.22 -16.09
C ALA A 17 -1.78 -12.19 -14.66
N TYR A 18 -3.02 -11.72 -14.49
CA TYR A 18 -3.68 -11.67 -13.19
C TYR A 18 -3.90 -13.07 -12.61
N VAL A 19 -4.32 -14.04 -13.41
CA VAL A 19 -4.42 -15.45 -12.99
C VAL A 19 -3.06 -15.99 -12.56
N PHE A 20 -1.98 -15.72 -13.31
CA PHE A 20 -0.63 -16.13 -12.90
C PHE A 20 -0.18 -15.49 -11.57
N VAL A 21 -0.56 -14.24 -11.32
CA VAL A 21 -0.28 -13.55 -10.04
C VAL A 21 -1.04 -14.21 -8.88
N MET A 22 -2.27 -14.65 -9.10
CA MET A 22 -3.07 -15.35 -8.08
C MET A 22 -2.56 -16.77 -7.82
N VAL A 23 -2.19 -17.50 -8.88
CA VAL A 23 -1.65 -18.87 -8.78
C VAL A 23 -0.25 -18.90 -8.16
N GLU A 24 0.47 -17.78 -8.19
CA GLU A 24 1.79 -17.65 -7.55
C GLU A 24 1.74 -17.90 -6.03
N GLU A 25 0.61 -17.63 -5.37
CA GLU A 25 0.39 -17.97 -3.96
C GLU A 25 0.59 -19.47 -3.66
N PHE A 26 0.44 -20.33 -4.66
CA PHE A 26 0.63 -21.78 -4.55
C PHE A 26 1.96 -22.29 -5.13
N THR A 27 2.67 -21.49 -5.93
CA THR A 27 3.81 -21.97 -6.76
C THR A 27 5.17 -21.36 -6.41
N HIS A 28 5.27 -20.47 -5.41
CA HIS A 28 6.52 -19.82 -4.96
C HIS A 28 7.32 -19.10 -6.07
N PHE A 29 6.70 -18.85 -7.23
CA PHE A 29 7.31 -18.00 -8.26
C PHE A 29 7.41 -16.56 -7.72
N ARG A 30 8.02 -15.61 -8.45
CA ARG A 30 7.96 -14.18 -8.06
C ARG A 30 6.92 -13.47 -8.91
N LYS A 31 5.91 -12.82 -8.30
CA LYS A 31 4.81 -12.09 -8.97
C LYS A 31 5.30 -11.14 -10.06
N SER A 32 6.45 -10.50 -9.85
CA SER A 32 7.02 -9.53 -10.79
C SER A 32 7.37 -10.13 -12.15
N LYS A 33 7.77 -11.41 -12.22
CA LYS A 33 8.20 -12.06 -13.47
C LYS A 33 7.07 -12.19 -14.49
N PRO A 34 5.91 -12.83 -14.18
CA PRO A 34 4.81 -12.94 -15.14
C PRO A 34 4.22 -11.57 -15.49
N VAL A 35 4.13 -10.65 -14.52
CA VAL A 35 3.56 -9.31 -14.73
C VAL A 35 4.40 -8.51 -15.73
N ILE A 36 5.72 -8.44 -15.54
CA ILE A 36 6.62 -7.68 -16.43
C ILE A 36 6.63 -8.28 -17.83
N LEU A 37 6.66 -9.61 -17.95
CA LEU A 37 6.67 -10.29 -19.24
C LEU A 37 5.40 -9.98 -20.04
N VAL A 38 4.23 -10.09 -19.41
CA VAL A 38 2.96 -9.83 -20.09
C VAL A 38 2.78 -8.34 -20.38
N ALA A 39 3.18 -7.45 -19.47
CA ALA A 39 3.16 -6.01 -19.71
C ALA A 39 4.05 -5.62 -20.92
N GLY A 40 5.23 -6.20 -21.04
CA GLY A 40 6.10 -6.01 -22.19
C GLY A 40 5.46 -6.49 -23.51
N LEU A 41 4.77 -7.64 -23.48
CA LEU A 41 4.05 -8.16 -24.64
C LEU A 41 2.90 -7.24 -25.06
N ILE A 42 2.13 -6.70 -24.11
CA ILE A 42 1.05 -5.74 -24.39
C ILE A 42 1.62 -4.47 -25.02
N TRP A 43 2.69 -3.91 -24.45
CA TRP A 43 3.33 -2.71 -25.02
C TRP A 43 3.94 -2.96 -26.40
N ALA A 44 4.50 -4.14 -26.65
CA ALA A 44 5.00 -4.52 -27.98
C ALA A 44 3.87 -4.59 -29.02
N ILE A 45 2.72 -5.16 -28.66
CA ILE A 45 1.53 -5.19 -29.53
C ILE A 45 1.04 -3.76 -29.82
N ILE A 46 0.96 -2.91 -28.80
CA ILE A 46 0.55 -1.51 -28.95
C ILE A 46 1.52 -0.77 -29.87
N ALA A 47 2.83 -0.85 -29.63
CA ALA A 47 3.84 -0.22 -30.46
C ALA A 47 3.76 -0.69 -31.92
N GLY A 48 3.57 -1.99 -32.16
CA GLY A 48 3.43 -2.53 -33.51
C GLY A 48 2.22 -1.99 -34.26
N VAL A 49 1.06 -1.87 -33.60
CA VAL A 49 -0.15 -1.30 -34.22
C VAL A 49 -0.02 0.21 -34.43
N TYR A 50 0.57 0.95 -33.51
CA TYR A 50 0.76 2.40 -33.68
C TYR A 50 1.77 2.72 -34.78
N ALA A 51 2.84 1.94 -34.90
CA ALA A 51 3.81 2.05 -35.98
C ALA A 51 3.17 1.76 -37.35
N SER A 52 2.32 0.74 -37.46
CA SER A 52 1.63 0.41 -38.72
C SER A 52 0.58 1.44 -39.14
N ASN A 53 0.06 2.24 -38.19
CA ASN A 53 -0.85 3.36 -38.45
C ASN A 53 -0.12 4.71 -38.67
N GLY A 54 1.22 4.71 -38.77
CA GLY A 54 1.99 5.93 -39.02
C GLY A 54 2.10 6.87 -37.81
N LEU A 55 1.82 6.39 -36.60
CA LEU A 55 1.89 7.15 -35.33
C LEU A 55 2.97 6.59 -34.39
N PRO A 56 4.24 6.46 -34.81
CA PRO A 56 5.27 5.81 -34.00
C PRO A 56 5.57 6.54 -32.68
N HIS A 57 5.44 7.87 -32.64
CA HIS A 57 5.77 8.67 -31.44
C HIS A 57 4.68 8.61 -30.36
N ALA A 58 3.42 8.34 -30.73
CA ALA A 58 2.33 8.31 -29.77
C ALA A 58 2.46 7.15 -28.76
N ALA A 59 3.02 6.01 -29.18
CA ALA A 59 3.30 4.88 -28.29
C ALA A 59 4.45 5.18 -27.32
N GLU A 60 5.51 5.86 -27.81
CA GLU A 60 6.65 6.28 -26.98
C GLU A 60 6.21 7.30 -25.92
N GLU A 61 5.45 8.32 -26.30
CA GLU A 61 4.96 9.36 -25.40
C GLU A 61 4.07 8.77 -24.30
N ALA A 62 3.16 7.86 -24.67
CA ALA A 62 2.33 7.14 -23.71
C ALA A 62 3.15 6.28 -22.74
N LEU A 63 4.13 5.53 -23.24
CA LEU A 63 5.01 4.71 -22.41
C LEU A 63 5.83 5.57 -21.45
N ARG A 64 6.41 6.68 -21.95
CA ARG A 64 7.19 7.63 -21.16
C ARG A 64 6.36 8.24 -20.04
N HIS A 65 5.14 8.67 -20.34
CA HIS A 65 4.22 9.22 -19.35
C HIS A 65 3.93 8.21 -18.24
N ASN A 66 3.59 6.96 -18.60
CA ASN A 66 3.33 5.89 -17.64
C ASN A 66 4.56 5.58 -16.78
N ILE A 67 5.75 5.48 -17.37
CA ILE A 67 7.00 5.21 -16.64
C ILE A 67 7.32 6.35 -15.67
N LEU A 68 7.12 7.61 -16.07
CA LEU A 68 7.37 8.77 -15.21
C LEU A 68 6.41 8.80 -14.02
N GLU A 69 5.12 8.60 -14.24
CA GLU A 69 4.11 8.52 -13.17
C GLU A 69 4.44 7.36 -12.21
N TYR A 70 4.79 6.19 -12.75
CA TYR A 70 5.21 5.05 -11.92
C TYR A 70 6.50 5.33 -11.14
N ALA A 71 7.47 6.00 -11.75
CA ALA A 71 8.73 6.35 -11.10
C ALA A 71 8.51 7.36 -9.98
N GLU A 72 7.63 8.34 -10.17
CA GLU A 72 7.24 9.30 -9.15
C GLU A 72 6.61 8.61 -7.94
N LEU A 73 5.59 7.77 -8.17
CA LEU A 73 4.95 6.99 -7.11
C LEU A 73 5.93 6.03 -6.44
N PHE A 74 6.78 5.36 -7.22
CA PHE A 74 7.80 4.46 -6.69
C PHE A 74 8.79 5.19 -5.79
N LEU A 75 9.34 6.32 -6.24
CA LEU A 75 10.29 7.11 -5.44
C LEU A 75 9.64 7.67 -4.18
N PHE A 76 8.40 8.15 -4.29
CA PHE A 76 7.60 8.61 -3.14
C PHE A 76 7.43 7.49 -2.10
N LEU A 77 6.95 6.32 -2.52
CA LEU A 77 6.74 5.18 -1.65
C LEU A 77 8.04 4.61 -1.11
N LEU A 78 9.12 4.58 -1.90
CA LEU A 78 10.43 4.11 -1.46
C LEU A 78 10.95 4.97 -0.31
N VAL A 79 10.90 6.29 -0.44
CA VAL A 79 11.32 7.22 0.61
C VAL A 79 10.43 7.07 1.85
N ALA A 80 9.11 7.02 1.66
CA ALA A 80 8.16 6.83 2.76
C ALA A 80 8.42 5.53 3.54
N MET A 81 8.50 4.38 2.84
CA MET A 81 8.77 3.08 3.44
C MET A 81 10.14 3.02 4.12
N THR A 82 11.17 3.63 3.53
CA THR A 82 12.51 3.69 4.15
C THR A 82 12.48 4.48 5.46
N TYR A 83 11.74 5.60 5.49
CA TYR A 83 11.58 6.39 6.71
C TYR A 83 10.84 5.61 7.82
N ILE A 84 9.80 4.86 7.46
CA ILE A 84 9.09 3.97 8.38
C ILE A 84 9.98 2.88 8.94
N GLU A 85 10.74 2.23 8.07
CA GLU A 85 11.66 1.18 8.46
C GLU A 85 12.71 1.72 9.44
N ALA A 86 13.26 2.90 9.17
CA ALA A 86 14.20 3.55 10.07
C ALA A 86 13.58 3.91 11.43
N MET A 87 12.32 4.39 11.48
CA MET A 87 11.62 4.66 12.74
C MET A 87 11.35 3.37 13.53
N ARG A 88 11.02 2.28 12.84
CA ARG A 88 10.80 0.96 13.41
C ARG A 88 12.10 0.41 14.02
N GLU A 89 13.20 0.47 13.29
CA GLU A 89 14.54 0.05 13.74
C GLU A 89 15.02 0.87 14.94
N ARG A 90 14.70 2.17 14.99
CA ARG A 90 15.00 3.04 16.15
C ARG A 90 14.02 2.86 17.33
N HIS A 91 13.10 1.92 17.23
CA HIS A 91 12.08 1.63 18.25
C HIS A 91 11.25 2.85 18.66
N VAL A 92 10.99 3.79 17.74
CA VAL A 92 10.22 5.02 18.03
C VAL A 92 8.83 4.69 18.56
N PHE A 93 8.17 3.72 17.94
CA PHE A 93 6.83 3.26 18.32
C PHE A 93 6.79 2.56 19.68
N GLU A 94 7.83 1.80 20.02
CA GLU A 94 7.95 1.15 21.33
C GLU A 94 8.16 2.20 22.43
N LYS A 95 8.99 3.22 22.17
CA LYS A 95 9.15 4.36 23.08
C LYS A 95 7.85 5.15 23.26
N LEU A 96 7.09 5.35 22.17
CA LEU A 96 5.76 5.97 22.22
C LEU A 96 4.81 5.16 23.10
N LYS A 97 4.80 3.82 22.97
CA LYS A 97 4.02 2.93 23.84
C LYS A 97 4.36 3.11 25.31
N VAL A 98 5.64 3.03 25.67
CA VAL A 98 6.11 3.19 27.05
C VAL A 98 5.77 4.58 27.59
N TRP A 99 5.89 5.62 26.75
CA TRP A 99 5.52 6.98 27.12
C TRP A 99 4.01 7.10 27.40
N LEU A 100 3.15 6.54 26.54
CA LEU A 100 1.70 6.57 26.74
C LEU A 100 1.26 5.83 28.01
N ILE A 101 1.88 4.68 28.31
CA ILE A 101 1.61 3.91 29.53
C ILE A 101 2.07 4.68 30.78
N SER A 102 3.26 5.29 30.74
CA SER A 102 3.85 5.94 31.92
C SER A 102 3.18 7.26 32.32
N ARG A 103 2.34 7.85 31.45
CA ARG A 103 1.66 9.14 31.71
C ARG A 103 0.40 9.02 32.57
N GLY A 104 -0.07 7.82 32.88
CA GLY A 104 -1.22 7.60 33.78
C GLY A 104 -2.55 8.18 33.26
N PHE A 105 -2.71 8.25 31.93
CA PHE A 105 -3.92 8.80 31.31
C PHE A 105 -5.17 7.98 31.64
N SER A 106 -6.32 8.65 31.70
CA SER A 106 -7.62 7.97 31.79
C SER A 106 -7.97 7.26 30.48
N PHE A 107 -8.82 6.22 30.53
CA PHE A 107 -9.26 5.50 29.34
C PHE A 107 -9.88 6.39 28.26
N ARG A 108 -10.62 7.43 28.65
CA ARG A 108 -11.18 8.40 27.67
C ARG A 108 -10.09 9.21 26.97
N GLN A 109 -9.07 9.66 27.71
CA GLN A 109 -7.95 10.39 27.12
C GLN A 109 -7.14 9.49 26.19
N LEU A 110 -6.87 8.25 26.61
CA LEU A 110 -6.18 7.26 25.80
C LEU A 110 -6.92 6.96 24.51
N PHE A 111 -8.25 6.79 24.57
CA PHE A 111 -9.06 6.55 23.38
C PHE A 111 -8.86 7.65 22.32
N TRP A 112 -9.01 8.92 22.70
CA TRP A 112 -8.84 10.03 21.77
C TRP A 112 -7.40 10.19 21.31
N LEU A 113 -6.44 10.01 22.23
CA LEU A 113 -5.03 10.16 21.91
C LEU A 113 -4.53 9.07 20.96
N THR A 114 -4.92 7.81 21.18
CA THR A 114 -4.50 6.71 20.29
C THR A 114 -5.18 6.79 18.93
N GLY A 115 -6.44 7.22 18.86
CA GLY A 115 -7.10 7.50 17.57
C GLY A 115 -6.44 8.65 16.82
N PHE A 116 -6.16 9.77 17.50
CA PHE A 116 -5.46 10.92 16.90
C PHE A 116 -4.06 10.53 16.40
N LEU A 117 -3.29 9.84 17.22
CA LEU A 117 -1.97 9.35 16.83
C LEU A 117 -2.07 8.38 15.65
N ALA A 118 -3.02 7.44 15.65
CA ALA A 118 -3.22 6.53 14.53
C ALA A 118 -3.53 7.28 13.23
N PHE A 119 -4.40 8.30 13.27
CA PHE A 119 -4.71 9.13 12.11
C PHE A 119 -3.48 9.80 11.50
N PHE A 120 -2.63 10.44 12.32
CA PHE A 120 -1.44 11.14 11.81
C PHE A 120 -0.27 10.24 11.47
N ILE A 121 -0.18 9.07 12.11
CA ILE A 121 0.88 8.10 11.82
C ILE A 121 0.57 7.33 10.53
N SER A 122 -0.70 7.05 10.22
CA SER A 122 -1.10 6.20 9.07
C SER A 122 -0.74 6.69 7.66
N PRO A 123 -0.70 7.98 7.33
CA PRO A 123 -0.24 8.40 6.00
C PRO A 123 1.26 8.18 5.80
N ILE A 124 2.02 8.07 6.90
CA ILE A 124 3.46 7.81 6.86
C ILE A 124 3.69 6.30 6.99
N ALA A 125 3.06 5.65 7.98
CA ALA A 125 3.18 4.23 8.29
C ALA A 125 1.97 3.49 7.76
N ASP A 126 2.17 2.41 7.00
CA ASP A 126 1.04 1.67 6.42
C ASP A 126 -0.06 1.35 7.45
N ASN A 127 -1.30 1.27 6.98
CA ASN A 127 -2.49 1.12 7.84
C ASN A 127 -2.41 -0.11 8.77
N LEU A 128 -1.79 -1.20 8.33
CA LEU A 128 -1.62 -2.43 9.12
C LEU A 128 -0.58 -2.21 10.22
N THR A 129 0.57 -1.64 9.87
CA THR A 129 1.65 -1.29 10.80
C THR A 129 1.14 -0.34 11.89
N THR A 130 0.42 0.72 11.50
CA THR A 130 -0.20 1.67 12.45
C THR A 130 -1.20 0.99 13.38
N ALA A 131 -2.08 0.15 12.84
CA ALA A 131 -3.09 -0.56 13.63
C ALA A 131 -2.47 -1.56 14.62
N LEU A 132 -1.43 -2.31 14.22
CA LEU A 132 -0.75 -3.25 15.11
C LEU A 132 -0.04 -2.54 16.26
N ILE A 133 0.69 -1.47 15.96
CA ILE A 133 1.44 -0.69 16.96
C ILE A 133 0.48 -0.09 17.98
N MET A 134 -0.51 0.67 17.51
CA MET A 134 -1.46 1.36 18.40
C MET A 134 -2.38 0.36 19.10
N GLY A 135 -2.68 -0.77 18.46
CA GLY A 135 -3.36 -1.91 19.06
C GLY A 135 -2.57 -2.49 20.24
N ALA A 136 -1.26 -2.67 20.09
CA ALA A 136 -0.40 -3.10 21.20
C ALA A 136 -0.38 -2.10 22.36
N VAL A 137 -0.43 -0.79 22.08
CA VAL A 137 -0.59 0.25 23.11
C VAL A 137 -1.92 0.08 23.84
N VAL A 138 -3.04 -0.02 23.12
CA VAL A 138 -4.37 -0.15 23.73
C VAL A 138 -4.51 -1.45 24.52
N MET A 139 -3.94 -2.57 24.06
CA MET A 139 -3.90 -3.81 24.83
C MET A 139 -3.09 -3.65 26.12
N ALA A 140 -1.89 -3.05 26.04
CA ALA A 140 -1.03 -2.87 27.21
C ALA A 140 -1.66 -1.96 28.27
N VAL A 141 -2.35 -0.89 27.85
CA VAL A 141 -2.98 0.05 28.78
C VAL A 141 -4.37 -0.43 29.24
N GLY A 142 -5.10 -1.15 28.40
CA GLY A 142 -6.44 -1.65 28.69
C GLY A 142 -6.47 -2.78 29.73
N GLY A 143 -5.37 -3.52 29.89
CA GLY A 143 -5.27 -4.61 30.87
C GLY A 143 -6.39 -5.64 30.70
N SER A 144 -7.20 -5.84 31.75
CA SER A 144 -8.35 -6.75 31.74
C SER A 144 -9.65 -6.12 31.23
N ASN A 145 -9.67 -4.82 30.90
CA ASN A 145 -10.87 -4.13 30.44
C ASN A 145 -11.11 -4.39 28.94
N THR A 146 -11.69 -5.55 28.64
CA THR A 146 -12.01 -5.97 27.28
C THR A 146 -12.91 -4.98 26.54
N ARG A 147 -13.85 -4.33 27.23
CA ARG A 147 -14.75 -3.33 26.64
C ARG A 147 -13.99 -2.11 26.10
N PHE A 148 -13.03 -1.59 26.87
CA PHE A 148 -12.17 -0.49 26.41
C PHE A 148 -11.29 -0.94 25.24
N ILE A 149 -10.69 -2.13 25.33
CA ILE A 149 -9.80 -2.67 24.30
C ILE A 149 -10.54 -2.80 22.96
N SER A 150 -11.72 -3.41 22.94
CA SER A 150 -12.51 -3.58 21.71
C SER A 150 -12.89 -2.24 21.07
N ILE A 151 -13.36 -1.27 21.87
CA ILE A 151 -13.72 0.06 21.37
C ILE A 151 -12.49 0.82 20.87
N GLY A 152 -11.36 0.70 21.58
CA GLY A 152 -10.08 1.29 21.18
C GLY A 152 -9.55 0.71 19.86
N PHE A 153 -9.67 -0.60 19.64
CA PHE A 153 -9.31 -1.21 18.35
C PHE A 153 -10.12 -0.67 17.19
N VAL A 154 -11.45 -0.60 17.34
CA VAL A 154 -12.32 -0.04 16.29
C VAL A 154 -11.90 1.39 15.96
N ASN A 155 -11.68 2.21 16.99
CA ASN A 155 -11.25 3.59 16.79
C ASN A 155 -9.89 3.70 16.09
N ILE A 156 -8.91 2.89 16.47
CA ILE A 156 -7.59 2.87 15.83
C ILE A 156 -7.69 2.46 14.36
N VAL A 157 -8.43 1.40 14.05
CA VAL A 157 -8.56 0.90 12.66
C VAL A 157 -9.26 1.93 11.78
N VAL A 158 -10.33 2.55 12.30
CA VAL A 158 -11.06 3.62 11.59
C VAL A 158 -10.15 4.84 11.39
N ALA A 159 -9.45 5.27 12.43
CA ALA A 159 -8.56 6.44 12.36
C ALA A 159 -7.36 6.21 11.44
N ALA A 160 -6.73 5.04 11.49
CA ALA A 160 -5.64 4.68 10.61
C ALA A 160 -6.10 4.68 9.14
N ASN A 161 -7.22 4.02 8.85
CA ASN A 161 -7.75 3.99 7.49
C ASN A 161 -8.18 5.37 6.96
N ALA A 162 -8.67 6.25 7.84
CA ALA A 162 -9.01 7.63 7.47
C ALA A 162 -7.79 8.53 7.28
N GLY A 163 -6.68 8.24 7.97
CA GLY A 163 -5.44 9.00 7.84
C GLY A 163 -4.59 8.61 6.63
N GLY A 164 -4.65 7.34 6.21
CA GLY A 164 -3.94 6.81 5.05
C GLY A 164 -4.70 6.91 3.72
N ALA A 165 -5.91 7.47 3.71
CA ALA A 165 -6.73 7.68 2.51
C ALA A 165 -6.44 9.04 1.85
#